data_AF-A0A933U964-F1
#
_entry.id   AF-A0A933U964-F1
#
_cell.length_a   1.000
_cell.length_b   1.000
_cell.length_c   1.000
_cell.angle_alpha   90.00
_cell.angle_beta   90.00
_cell.angle_gamma   90.00
#
_symmetry.space_group_name_H-M   'P 1'
#
loop_
_entity.id
_entity.type
_entity.pdbx_description
1 polymer ?
#
loop_
_entity_poly.entity_id
_entity_poly.type
_entity_poly.pdbx_seq_one_letter_code
_entity_poly.pdbx_strand_id
1 'polypeptide(L)'
;MKSKILAALTGLALLTAANVLADGGHTSTKFEGAKANNGTVTHTVKDGKNVLTLSSDFQVPETPDPHWQVVDSKGNTYLLQELKIKGGGLRGDQINKSITLPSYVPDIAKVQIWCAWAEANLGEASFEHPVTIASR
;
A
#
# COMPACT_ATOMS: atom_id res chain seq x y z
N MET A 1 51.69 -10.04 -50.57
CA MET A 1 50.72 -8.97 -50.90
C MET A 1 49.31 -9.53 -50.81
N LYS A 2 48.37 -8.71 -50.29
CA LYS A 2 46.91 -8.91 -50.16
C LYS A 2 46.42 -9.52 -48.84
N SER A 3 46.54 -8.75 -47.75
CA SER A 3 45.62 -8.88 -46.61
C SER A 3 44.45 -7.92 -46.82
N LYS A 4 43.23 -8.45 -46.93
CA LYS A 4 42.01 -7.68 -47.11
C LYS A 4 41.45 -7.31 -45.73
N ILE A 5 41.41 -6.01 -45.45
CA ILE A 5 40.71 -5.41 -44.32
C ILE A 5 39.20 -5.61 -44.55
N LEU A 6 38.51 -6.28 -43.64
CA LEU A 6 37.05 -6.19 -43.51
C LEU A 6 36.74 -5.28 -42.32
N ALA A 7 35.98 -4.21 -42.61
CA ALA A 7 35.50 -3.24 -41.65
C ALA A 7 34.47 -3.88 -40.69
N ALA A 8 34.68 -3.72 -39.38
CA ALA A 8 33.67 -3.98 -38.37
C ALA A 8 32.98 -2.64 -38.02
N LEU A 9 31.73 -2.49 -38.45
CA LEU A 9 30.82 -1.45 -37.99
C LEU A 9 29.67 -2.15 -37.25
N THR A 10 29.87 -2.47 -35.98
CA THR A 10 28.79 -2.88 -35.08
C THR A 10 28.35 -1.65 -34.30
N GLY A 11 27.14 -1.19 -34.61
CA GLY A 11 26.53 0.02 -34.10
C GLY A 11 26.38 0.02 -32.57
N LEU A 12 26.65 1.18 -32.00
CA LEU A 12 26.38 1.51 -30.61
C LEU A 12 24.86 1.67 -30.46
N ALA A 13 24.15 0.64 -30.00
CA ALA A 13 22.76 0.76 -29.62
C ALA A 13 22.70 1.56 -28.31
N LEU A 14 22.37 2.85 -28.41
CA LEU A 14 21.98 3.69 -27.28
C LEU A 14 20.66 3.13 -26.72
N LEU A 15 20.76 2.31 -25.67
CA LEU A 15 19.63 1.99 -24.81
C LEU A 15 19.25 3.27 -24.06
N THR A 16 18.34 4.07 -24.63
CA THR A 16 17.60 5.04 -23.85
C THR A 16 16.71 4.25 -22.89
N ALA A 17 17.17 4.09 -21.64
CA ALA A 17 16.30 3.68 -20.56
C ALA A 17 15.19 4.74 -20.47
N ALA A 18 14.02 4.42 -21.01
CA ALA A 18 12.82 5.19 -20.72
C ALA A 18 12.58 5.02 -19.22
N ASN A 19 12.89 6.05 -18.44
CA ASN A 19 12.31 6.20 -17.13
C ASN A 19 10.82 6.37 -17.36
N VAL A 20 10.08 5.26 -17.37
CA VAL A 20 8.65 5.30 -17.12
C VAL A 20 8.54 5.85 -15.71
N LEU A 21 8.22 7.14 -15.61
CA LEU A 21 7.73 7.73 -14.39
C LEU A 21 6.45 6.96 -14.05
N ALA A 22 6.57 5.95 -13.18
CA ALA A 22 5.43 5.44 -12.46
C ALA A 22 4.90 6.64 -11.66
N ASP A 23 3.71 7.11 -12.01
CA ASP A 23 3.03 8.14 -11.24
C ASP A 23 2.70 7.58 -9.85
N GLY A 24 3.65 7.77 -8.93
CA GLY A 24 3.41 8.09 -7.53
C GLY A 24 2.77 7.02 -6.64
N GLY A 25 3.19 5.75 -6.71
CA GLY A 25 2.85 4.81 -5.64
C GLY A 25 3.57 5.18 -4.34
N HIS A 26 2.85 5.66 -3.32
CA HIS A 26 3.45 5.93 -2.00
C HIS A 26 3.51 4.62 -1.20
N THR A 27 4.64 4.33 -0.56
CA THR A 27 4.78 3.17 0.33
C THR A 27 5.10 3.65 1.74
N SER A 28 4.41 3.10 2.73
CA SER A 28 4.64 3.40 4.14
C SER A 28 5.93 2.77 4.65
N THR A 29 6.32 3.14 5.87
CA THR A 29 7.20 2.34 6.71
C THR A 29 6.60 0.95 6.95
N LYS A 30 7.43 0.06 7.49
CA LYS A 30 6.94 -1.22 8.03
C LYS A 30 5.99 -0.97 9.20
N PHE A 31 5.01 -1.85 9.38
CA PHE A 31 4.15 -1.84 10.57
C PHE A 31 4.97 -2.08 11.84
N GLU A 32 4.67 -1.28 12.87
CA GLU A 32 5.22 -1.42 14.22
C GLU A 32 4.08 -1.48 15.24
N GLY A 33 4.08 -2.51 16.09
CA GLY A 33 3.00 -2.75 17.05
C GLY A 33 3.14 -4.07 17.80
N ALA A 34 2.25 -4.29 18.77
CA ALA A 34 2.27 -5.52 19.57
C ALA A 34 1.73 -6.74 18.81
N LYS A 35 0.90 -6.53 17.78
CA LYS A 35 0.20 -7.61 17.06
C LYS A 35 0.29 -7.49 15.53
N ALA A 36 0.34 -6.29 14.98
CA ALA A 36 0.71 -6.02 13.59
C ALA A 36 2.11 -5.37 13.57
N ASN A 37 3.12 -6.10 13.10
CA ASN A 37 4.53 -5.68 13.22
C ASN A 37 5.38 -6.08 12.00
N ASN A 38 4.74 -6.40 10.89
CA ASN A 38 5.40 -6.71 9.63
C ASN A 38 4.57 -6.26 8.43
N GLY A 39 5.22 -6.17 7.26
CA GLY A 39 4.63 -5.66 6.03
C GLY A 39 4.50 -4.14 6.00
N THR A 40 4.03 -3.64 4.87
CA THR A 40 3.84 -2.21 4.58
C THR A 40 2.46 -1.98 3.97
N VAL A 41 2.11 -0.70 3.78
CA VAL A 41 0.97 -0.27 2.98
C VAL A 41 1.46 0.48 1.75
N THR A 42 0.90 0.16 0.59
CA THR A 42 1.05 0.96 -0.63
C THR A 42 -0.25 1.71 -0.91
N HIS A 43 -0.14 3.01 -1.15
CA HIS A 43 -1.20 3.83 -1.74
C HIS A 43 -1.01 3.90 -3.26
N THR A 44 -2.12 3.78 -3.98
CA THR A 44 -2.20 3.97 -5.43
C THR A 44 -3.50 4.67 -5.79
N VAL A 45 -3.55 5.30 -6.97
CA VAL A 45 -4.80 5.80 -7.55
C VAL A 45 -5.24 4.85 -8.67
N LYS A 46 -6.40 4.22 -8.50
CA LYS A 46 -7.00 3.32 -9.49
C LYS A 46 -8.39 3.82 -9.85
N ASP A 47 -8.64 4.03 -11.15
CA ASP A 47 -9.92 4.53 -11.67
C ASP A 47 -10.39 5.83 -10.95
N GLY A 48 -9.44 6.72 -10.67
CA GLY A 48 -9.69 7.98 -9.94
C GLY A 48 -10.00 7.79 -8.45
N LYS A 49 -9.75 6.60 -7.88
CA LYS A 49 -9.99 6.30 -6.46
C LYS A 49 -8.67 5.96 -5.76
N ASN A 50 -8.52 6.46 -4.55
CA ASN A 50 -7.37 6.19 -3.71
C ASN A 50 -7.53 4.80 -3.08
N VAL A 51 -6.52 3.94 -3.26
CA VAL A 51 -6.54 2.54 -2.81
C VAL A 51 -5.33 2.28 -1.93
N LEU A 52 -5.58 1.74 -0.73
CA LEU A 52 -4.54 1.21 0.14
C LEU A 52 -4.45 -0.30 -0.01
N THR A 53 -3.23 -0.85 -0.03
CA THR A 53 -2.98 -2.29 -0.15
C THR A 53 -1.90 -2.74 0.81
N LEU A 54 -2.16 -3.79 1.59
CA LEU A 54 -1.17 -4.45 2.43
C LEU A 54 -0.20 -5.27 1.57
N SER A 55 1.08 -5.23 1.93
CA SER A 55 2.09 -6.09 1.32
C SER A 55 1.81 -7.57 1.56
N SER A 56 2.42 -8.43 0.75
CA SER A 56 2.23 -9.89 0.83
C SER A 56 2.74 -10.49 2.14
N ASP A 57 3.76 -9.89 2.76
CA ASP A 57 4.39 -10.32 4.01
C ASP A 57 3.71 -9.75 5.27
N PHE A 58 2.66 -8.94 5.13
CA PHE A 58 1.85 -8.49 6.25
C PHE A 58 1.21 -9.70 6.98
N GLN A 59 1.39 -9.74 8.30
CA GLN A 59 0.82 -10.76 9.17
C GLN A 59 -0.47 -10.25 9.80
N VAL A 60 -1.57 -10.95 9.54
CA VAL A 60 -2.89 -10.59 10.07
C VAL A 60 -2.93 -10.86 11.57
N PRO A 61 -3.27 -9.87 12.42
CA PRO A 61 -3.44 -10.11 13.83
C PRO A 61 -4.55 -11.13 14.12
N GLU A 62 -4.26 -12.08 15.02
CA GLU A 62 -5.28 -12.96 15.58
C GLU A 62 -6.05 -12.25 16.70
N THR A 63 -6.95 -11.35 16.30
CA THR A 63 -7.86 -10.61 17.16
C THR A 63 -9.31 -10.80 16.68
N PRO A 64 -10.30 -10.58 17.57
CA PRO A 64 -11.71 -10.86 17.25
C PRO A 64 -12.33 -9.88 16.25
N ASP A 65 -11.85 -8.64 16.19
CA ASP A 65 -12.46 -7.57 15.40
C ASP A 65 -11.41 -6.57 14.84
N PRO A 66 -10.47 -7.01 13.98
CA PRO A 66 -9.46 -6.13 13.40
C PRO A 66 -10.03 -5.33 12.22
N HIS A 67 -9.74 -4.03 12.19
CA HIS A 67 -10.16 -3.08 11.18
C HIS A 67 -8.98 -2.32 10.57
N TRP A 68 -9.18 -1.85 9.35
CA TRP A 68 -8.41 -0.75 8.81
C TRP A 68 -8.77 0.54 9.55
N GLN A 69 -7.75 1.32 9.91
CA GLN A 69 -7.93 2.68 10.39
C GLN A 69 -6.91 3.60 9.71
N VAL A 70 -7.35 4.79 9.32
CA VAL A 70 -6.47 5.83 8.77
C VAL A 70 -6.37 6.97 9.75
N VAL A 71 -5.18 7.56 9.86
CA VAL A 71 -4.93 8.78 10.60
C VAL A 71 -4.48 9.85 9.60
N ASP A 72 -5.17 11.00 9.60
CA ASP A 72 -4.77 12.14 8.76
C ASP A 72 -3.65 12.97 9.41
N SER A 73 -3.14 13.95 8.67
CA SER A 73 -2.10 14.89 9.07
C SER A 73 -2.46 15.73 10.30
N LYS A 74 -3.74 15.82 10.66
CA LYS A 74 -4.25 16.53 11.83
C LYS A 74 -4.48 15.60 13.02
N GLY A 75 -4.24 14.30 12.86
CA GLY A 75 -4.46 13.29 13.89
C GLY A 75 -5.90 12.80 14.01
N ASN A 76 -6.79 13.17 13.07
CA ASN A 76 -8.14 12.59 13.06
C ASN A 76 -8.06 11.14 12.61
N THR A 77 -8.85 10.29 13.26
CA THR A 77 -8.91 8.86 12.96
C THR A 77 -10.19 8.52 12.21
N TYR A 78 -10.05 7.64 11.23
CA TYR A 78 -11.14 7.16 10.39
C TYR A 78 -11.13 5.64 10.48
N LEU A 79 -12.08 5.07 11.23
CA LEU A 79 -12.30 3.63 11.26
C LEU A 79 -12.96 3.20 9.95
N LEU A 80 -12.36 2.21 9.28
CA LEU A 80 -12.77 1.74 7.96
C LEU A 80 -13.15 0.25 8.04
N GLN A 81 -13.08 -0.45 6.90
CA GLN A 81 -13.59 -1.81 6.77
C GLN A 81 -12.87 -2.81 7.69
N GLU A 82 -13.58 -3.86 8.10
CA GLU A 82 -12.99 -5.00 8.80
C GLU A 82 -11.92 -5.66 7.92
N LEU A 83 -10.80 -6.04 8.55
CA LEU A 83 -9.69 -6.71 7.90
C LEU A 83 -10.00 -8.20 7.66
N LYS A 84 -10.71 -8.84 8.60
CA LYS A 84 -11.21 -10.20 8.46
C LYS A 84 -12.65 -10.15 7.99
N ILE A 85 -12.94 -10.59 6.78
CA ILE A 85 -14.31 -10.71 6.27
C ILE A 85 -14.75 -12.14 6.55
N LYS A 86 -15.72 -12.30 7.46
CA LYS A 86 -16.32 -13.61 7.72
C LYS A 86 -16.95 -14.17 6.45
N GLY A 87 -16.54 -15.38 6.08
CA GLY A 87 -17.12 -16.08 4.96
C GLY A 87 -18.50 -16.63 5.33
N GLY A 88 -19.51 -16.31 4.54
CA GLY A 88 -20.85 -16.89 4.73
C GLY A 88 -20.94 -18.29 4.13
N GLY A 89 -21.71 -19.19 4.77
CA GLY A 89 -22.30 -20.44 4.25
C GLY A 89 -21.34 -21.50 3.68
N LEU A 90 -20.70 -21.18 2.55
CA LEU A 90 -19.81 -22.05 1.78
C LEU A 90 -18.44 -21.42 1.47
N ARG A 91 -18.23 -20.14 1.83
CA ARG A 91 -16.95 -19.44 1.67
C ARG A 91 -16.24 -19.39 3.01
N GLY A 92 -14.95 -19.71 3.03
CA GLY A 92 -14.11 -19.48 4.20
C GLY A 92 -13.87 -17.99 4.41
N ASP A 93 -13.39 -17.64 5.61
CA ASP A 93 -13.00 -16.27 5.94
C ASP A 93 -11.96 -15.74 4.96
N GLN A 94 -12.07 -14.46 4.63
CA GLN A 94 -11.18 -13.76 3.71
C GLN A 94 -10.50 -12.60 4.39
N ILE A 95 -9.31 -12.25 3.93
CA ILE A 95 -8.58 -11.08 4.43
C ILE A 95 -8.71 -9.95 3.41
N ASN A 96 -9.28 -8.84 3.85
CA ASN A 96 -9.43 -7.64 3.06
C ASN A 96 -8.10 -6.87 2.98
N LYS A 97 -7.19 -7.32 2.13
CA LYS A 97 -5.86 -6.71 1.99
C LYS A 97 -5.83 -5.40 1.20
N SER A 98 -6.95 -4.99 0.60
CA SER A 98 -7.02 -3.72 -0.13
C SER A 98 -8.34 -3.01 0.11
N ILE A 99 -8.27 -1.72 0.43
CA ILE A 99 -9.46 -0.88 0.62
C ILE A 99 -9.42 0.32 -0.29
N THR A 100 -10.60 0.72 -0.79
CA THR A 100 -10.77 2.02 -1.43
C THR A 100 -11.08 3.04 -0.35
N LEU A 101 -10.32 4.13 -0.33
CA LEU A 101 -10.53 5.20 0.63
C LEU A 101 -11.80 5.99 0.29
N PRO A 102 -12.63 6.26 1.30
CA PRO A 102 -13.78 7.13 1.12
C PRO A 102 -13.32 8.59 0.96
N SER A 103 -14.09 9.37 0.20
CA SER A 103 -13.72 10.74 -0.17
C SER A 103 -13.73 11.74 0.99
N TYR A 104 -14.24 11.36 2.17
CA TYR A 104 -14.19 12.21 3.36
C TYR A 104 -12.84 12.17 4.08
N VAL A 105 -11.94 11.25 3.72
CA VAL A 105 -10.57 11.22 4.25
C VAL A 105 -9.74 12.26 3.47
N PRO A 106 -9.20 13.29 4.14
CA PRO A 106 -8.55 14.40 3.45
C PRO A 106 -7.13 14.06 2.97
N ASP A 107 -6.38 13.32 3.78
CA ASP A 107 -5.01 12.86 3.52
C ASP A 107 -4.69 11.65 4.40
N ILE A 108 -3.52 11.05 4.22
CA ILE A 108 -3.07 9.86 4.96
C ILE A 108 -1.69 10.13 5.53
N ALA A 109 -1.59 10.37 6.84
CA ALA A 109 -0.31 10.38 7.53
C ALA A 109 0.09 8.95 7.95
N LYS A 110 -0.85 8.18 8.47
CA LYS A 110 -0.62 6.81 8.97
C LYS A 110 -1.77 5.87 8.63
N VAL A 111 -1.44 4.59 8.64
CA VAL A 111 -2.40 3.49 8.64
C VAL A 111 -2.20 2.68 9.90
N GLN A 112 -3.30 2.38 10.57
CA GLN A 112 -3.36 1.58 11.79
C GLN A 112 -4.20 0.33 11.53
N ILE A 113 -3.88 -0.73 12.27
CA ILE A 113 -4.76 -1.88 12.39
C ILE A 113 -5.41 -1.77 13.77
N TRP A 114 -6.70 -1.45 13.79
CA TRP A 114 -7.45 -1.18 15.01
C TRP A 114 -8.27 -2.39 15.42
N CYS A 115 -8.23 -2.81 16.67
CA CYS A 115 -9.18 -3.77 17.20
C CYS A 115 -10.39 -3.02 17.74
N ALA A 116 -11.55 -3.12 17.08
CA ALA A 116 -12.75 -2.43 17.53
C ALA A 116 -13.30 -3.02 18.84
N TRP A 117 -13.22 -4.35 19.03
CA TRP A 117 -13.61 -5.01 20.28
C TRP A 117 -12.76 -4.59 21.50
N ALA A 118 -11.44 -4.45 21.32
CA ALA A 118 -10.53 -4.09 22.41
C ALA A 118 -10.27 -2.58 22.51
N GLU A 119 -10.81 -1.80 21.57
CA GLU A 119 -10.52 -0.37 21.39
C GLU A 119 -9.01 -0.08 21.45
N ALA A 120 -8.22 -0.84 20.68
CA ALA A 120 -6.77 -0.79 20.76
C ALA A 120 -6.07 -0.79 19.39
N ASN A 121 -5.00 0.00 19.27
CA ASN A 121 -4.10 -0.04 18.12
C ASN A 121 -3.21 -1.29 18.19
N LEU A 122 -3.33 -2.16 17.19
CA LEU A 122 -2.57 -3.40 17.07
C LEU A 122 -1.20 -3.20 16.41
N GLY A 123 -1.06 -2.12 15.64
CA GLY A 123 0.17 -1.67 15.01
C GLY A 123 -0.09 -0.64 13.93
N GLU A 124 0.94 0.16 13.62
CA GLU A 124 0.85 1.29 12.70
C GLU A 124 2.01 1.38 11.72
N ALA A 125 1.73 1.94 10.55
CA ALA A 125 2.69 2.25 9.51
C ALA A 125 2.50 3.70 9.07
N SER A 126 3.60 4.43 8.88
CA SER A 126 3.57 5.87 8.55
C SER A 126 4.05 6.11 7.12
N PHE A 127 3.51 7.10 6.45
CA PHE A 127 4.11 7.61 5.21
C PHE A 127 5.17 8.67 5.54
N GLU A 128 6.21 8.78 4.72
CA GLU A 128 7.27 9.80 4.90
C GLU A 128 6.69 11.22 4.93
N HIS A 129 5.70 11.47 4.09
CA HIS A 129 4.87 12.68 4.09
C HIS A 129 3.39 12.29 3.96
N PRO A 130 2.45 13.09 4.50
CA PRO A 130 1.03 12.84 4.31
C PRO A 130 0.68 12.69 2.83
N VAL A 131 0.01 11.59 2.50
CA VAL A 131 -0.41 11.31 1.13
C VAL A 131 -1.70 12.07 0.85
N THR A 132 -1.63 13.02 -0.06
CA THR A 132 -2.82 13.76 -0.54
C THR A 132 -3.73 12.81 -1.30
N ILE A 133 -5.01 12.79 -0.94
CA ILE A 133 -6.02 12.03 -1.66
C ILE A 133 -6.32 12.75 -2.97
N ALA A 134 -6.26 12.04 -4.10
CA ALA A 134 -6.68 12.62 -5.37
C ALA A 134 -8.10 13.18 -5.26
N SER A 135 -8.23 14.49 -5.39
CA SER A 135 -9.49 15.21 -5.42
C SER A 135 -10.31 14.70 -6.60
N ARG A 136 -11.60 14.42 -6.38
CA ARG A 136 -12.54 14.22 -7.49
C ARG A 136 -12.86 15.55 -8.16
#